data_AF-A0A060BT09-F1
#
_entry.id   AF-A0A060BT09-F1
#
_cell.length_a   1.000
_cell.length_b   1.000
_cell.length_c   1.000
_cell.angle_alpha   90.00
_cell.angle_beta   90.00
_cell.angle_gamma   90.00
#
_symmetry.space_group_name_H-M   'P 1'
#
loop_
_entity.id
_entity.type
_entity.pdbx_description
1 polymer ?
#
loop_
_entity_poly.entity_id
_entity_poly.type
_entity_poly.pdbx_seq_one_letter_code
_entity_poly.pdbx_strand_id
1 'polypeptide(L)'
;WTAHNLQPHETYHADWAFRTYRGVLRRCDGLIVHSAAARTALEARYGNLPQSVIIPHGSYIGLYGAPRERQASREALGLPAEGKVLLCLGTLRPYKQIEALLDAFAQL
;
A
#
# COMPACT_ATOMS: atom_id res chain seq x y z
N TRP A 1 5.76 14.11 -11.68
CA TRP A 1 5.07 12.81 -11.70
C TRP A 1 5.05 12.23 -10.29
N THR A 2 3.98 11.55 -9.89
CA THR A 2 3.88 10.92 -8.56
C THR A 2 4.11 9.42 -8.66
N ALA A 3 5.21 8.94 -8.10
CA ALA A 3 5.53 7.53 -8.04
C ALA A 3 4.82 6.88 -6.85
N HIS A 4 3.57 6.46 -7.09
CA HIS A 4 2.75 5.76 -6.09
C HIS A 4 3.24 4.34 -5.80
N ASN A 5 3.89 3.71 -6.77
CA ASN A 5 4.37 2.34 -6.67
C ASN A 5 5.86 2.25 -7.01
N LEU A 6 6.53 1.17 -6.63
CA LEU A 6 7.88 0.88 -7.12
C LEU A 6 7.86 0.40 -8.57
N GLN A 7 6.78 -0.27 -8.97
CA GLN A 7 6.48 -0.76 -10.31
C GLN A 7 4.96 -1.04 -10.38
N PRO A 8 4.37 -1.21 -11.57
CA PRO A 8 2.96 -1.60 -11.67
C PRO A 8 2.67 -2.89 -10.89
N HIS A 9 1.50 -2.99 -10.26
CA HIS A 9 1.11 -4.17 -9.48
C HIS A 9 0.99 -5.44 -10.34
N GLU A 10 0.63 -5.28 -11.61
CA GLU A 10 0.51 -6.35 -12.59
C GLU A 10 1.43 -6.04 -13.78
N THR A 11 2.49 -6.81 -13.92
CA THR A 11 3.49 -6.66 -14.97
C THR A 11 3.48 -7.87 -15.89
N TYR A 12 2.58 -7.89 -16.87
CA TYR A 12 2.53 -8.94 -17.90
C TYR A 12 3.79 -8.94 -18.79
N HIS A 13 4.39 -7.76 -18.98
CA HIS A 13 5.64 -7.58 -19.70
C HIS A 13 6.63 -6.77 -18.85
N ALA A 14 7.42 -7.47 -18.03
CA ALA A 14 8.32 -6.85 -17.06
C ALA A 14 9.32 -5.87 -17.69
N ASP A 15 9.90 -6.22 -18.84
CA ASP A 15 10.87 -5.36 -19.53
C ASP A 15 10.25 -4.05 -20.02
N TRP A 16 9.05 -4.13 -20.61
CA TRP A 16 8.32 -2.96 -21.06
C TRP A 16 7.89 -2.08 -19.91
N ALA A 17 7.40 -2.69 -18.81
CA ALA A 17 7.07 -1.95 -17.60
C ALA A 17 8.31 -1.22 -17.05
N PHE A 18 9.45 -1.90 -16.95
CA PHE A 18 10.70 -1.29 -16.47
C PHE A 18 11.16 -0.14 -17.37
N ARG A 19 11.21 -0.35 -18.69
CA ARG A 19 11.64 0.67 -19.67
C ARG A 19 10.73 1.89 -19.65
N THR A 20 9.42 1.67 -19.57
CA THR A 20 8.42 2.75 -19.51
C THR A 20 8.59 3.56 -18.22
N TYR A 21 8.65 2.87 -17.08
CA TYR A 21 8.81 3.51 -15.78
C TYR A 21 10.11 4.33 -15.69
N ARG A 22 11.23 3.75 -16.13
CA ARG A 22 12.53 4.43 -16.23
C ARG A 22 12.48 5.60 -17.21
N GLY A 23 11.75 5.47 -18.32
CA GLY A 23 11.57 6.52 -19.31
C GLY A 23 10.83 7.73 -18.76
N VAL A 24 9.77 7.50 -17.97
CA VAL A 24 9.02 8.55 -17.26
C VAL A 24 9.89 9.23 -16.22
N LEU A 25 10.59 8.46 -15.39
CA LEU A 25 11.50 9.00 -14.37
C LEU A 25 12.55 9.96 -14.96
N ARG A 26 13.11 9.60 -16.12
CA ARG A 26 14.13 10.43 -16.80
C ARG A 26 13.59 11.67 -17.49
N ARG A 27 12.29 11.72 -17.77
CA ARG A 27 11.67 12.80 -18.56
C ARG A 27 10.81 13.75 -17.73
N CYS A 28 10.48 13.39 -16.50
CA CYS A 28 9.69 14.26 -15.64
C CYS A 28 10.56 15.34 -14.99
N ASP A 29 10.03 16.55 -14.89
CA ASP A 29 10.72 17.70 -14.29
C ASP A 29 10.88 17.57 -12.77
N GLY A 30 10.05 16.74 -12.14
CA GLY A 30 10.09 16.48 -10.72
C GLY A 30 9.31 15.23 -10.32
N LEU A 31 9.71 14.65 -9.21
CA LEU A 31 9.19 13.41 -8.67
C LEU A 31 8.55 13.62 -7.30
N ILE A 32 7.31 13.16 -7.12
CA ILE A 32 6.67 13.08 -5.81
C ILE A 32 6.72 11.62 -5.37
N VAL A 33 7.18 11.40 -4.14
CA VAL A 33 7.19 10.10 -3.46
C VAL A 33 6.52 10.22 -2.09
N HIS A 34 5.98 9.12 -1.56
CA HIS A 34 5.25 9.17 -0.29
C HIS A 34 6.08 8.86 0.95
N SER A 35 7.35 8.46 0.78
CA SER A 35 8.27 8.21 1.88
C SER A 35 9.73 8.22 1.43
N ALA A 36 10.64 8.35 2.39
CA ALA A 36 12.08 8.20 2.14
C ALA A 36 12.41 6.77 1.66
N ALA A 37 11.76 5.74 2.24
CA ALA A 37 11.93 4.36 1.82
C ALA A 37 11.53 4.14 0.35
N ALA A 38 10.42 4.75 -0.10
CA ALA A 38 10.00 4.68 -1.49
C ALA A 38 11.03 5.34 -2.43
N ARG A 39 11.59 6.49 -2.03
CA ARG A 39 12.67 7.15 -2.78
C ARG A 39 13.89 6.23 -2.92
N THR A 40 14.36 5.67 -1.81
CA THR A 40 15.52 4.76 -1.81
C THR A 40 15.27 3.54 -2.68
N ALA A 41 14.08 2.94 -2.60
CA ALA A 41 13.72 1.79 -3.43
C ALA A 41 13.69 2.14 -4.94
N LEU A 42 13.15 3.31 -5.29
CA LEU A 42 13.14 3.80 -6.67
C LEU A 42 14.55 4.04 -7.21
N GLU A 43 15.41 4.67 -6.41
CA GLU A 43 16.79 4.96 -6.77
C GLU A 43 17.60 3.67 -6.96
N ALA A 44 17.46 2.73 -6.03
CA ALA A 44 18.09 1.41 -6.14
C ALA A 44 17.64 0.64 -7.40
N ARG A 45 16.36 0.79 -7.80
CA ARG A 45 15.80 0.07 -8.95
C ARG A 45 16.07 0.73 -10.30
N TYR A 46 15.99 2.05 -10.38
CA TYR A 46 15.99 2.78 -11.67
C TYR A 46 17.22 3.68 -11.86
N GLY A 47 18.07 3.81 -10.83
CA GLY A 47 19.23 4.69 -10.79
C GLY A 47 18.85 6.13 -10.41
N ASN A 48 19.67 7.09 -10.84
CA ASN A 48 19.50 8.51 -10.52
C ASN A 48 18.07 8.98 -10.80
N LEU A 49 17.45 9.55 -9.77
CA LEU A 49 16.11 10.14 -9.83
C LEU A 49 16.24 11.64 -10.16
N PRO A 50 15.21 12.24 -10.80
CA PRO A 50 15.11 13.70 -10.88
C PRO A 50 14.90 14.30 -9.49
N GLN A 51 14.86 15.63 -9.41
CA GLN A 51 14.53 16.31 -8.15
C GLN A 51 13.25 15.73 -7.56
N SER A 52 13.34 15.27 -6.31
CA SER A 52 12.24 14.59 -5.63
C SER A 52 11.82 15.29 -4.35
N VAL A 53 10.51 15.31 -4.11
CA VAL A 53 9.91 15.79 -2.87
C VAL A 53 9.11 14.67 -2.23
N ILE A 54 9.23 14.56 -0.91
CA ILE A 54 8.43 13.62 -0.12
C ILE A 54 7.13 14.33 0.27
N ILE A 55 6.00 13.81 -0.22
CA ILE A 55 4.65 14.23 0.17
C ILE A 55 3.92 12.98 0.67
N PRO A 56 3.75 12.79 1.98
CA PRO A 56 3.04 11.63 2.54
C PRO A 56 1.60 11.53 2.02
N HIS A 57 1.03 10.32 2.07
CA HIS A 57 -0.40 10.17 1.83
C HIS A 57 -1.22 10.94 2.86
N GLY A 58 -2.28 11.60 2.39
CA GLY A 58 -3.28 12.17 3.28
C GLY A 58 -3.88 11.08 4.16
N SER A 59 -4.16 11.43 5.42
CA SER A 59 -4.89 10.54 6.32
C SER A 59 -6.39 10.79 6.19
N TYR A 60 -7.20 9.77 6.47
CA TYR A 60 -8.65 9.89 6.59
C TYR A 60 -9.08 10.19 8.04
N ILE A 61 -8.14 10.62 8.90
CA ILE A 61 -8.42 10.90 10.31
C ILE A 61 -9.44 12.04 10.39
N GLY A 62 -10.52 11.80 11.14
CA GLY A 62 -11.63 12.75 11.28
C GLY A 62 -12.72 12.64 10.21
N LEU A 63 -12.54 11.83 9.15
CA LEU A 63 -13.56 11.67 8.09
C LEU A 63 -14.58 10.56 8.36
N TYR A 64 -14.33 9.67 9.33
CA TYR A 64 -15.20 8.53 9.65
C TYR A 64 -16.19 8.80 10.80
N GLY A 65 -16.23 10.03 11.31
CA GLY A 65 -17.04 10.39 12.47
C GLY A 65 -16.47 9.85 13.79
N ALA A 66 -17.26 9.96 14.86
CA ALA A 66 -16.88 9.43 16.17
C ALA A 66 -16.85 7.89 16.15
N PRO A 67 -15.90 7.26 16.85
CA PRO A 67 -15.89 5.80 17.01
C PRO A 67 -17.21 5.30 17.59
N ARG A 68 -17.74 4.21 17.02
CA ARG A 68 -18.87 3.49 17.61
C ARG A 68 -18.41 2.70 18.84
N GLU A 69 -19.35 2.44 19.73
CA GLU A 69 -19.12 1.56 20.88
C GLU A 69 -18.75 0.14 20.38
N ARG A 70 -17.82 -0.50 21.09
CA ARG A 70 -17.17 -1.74 20.66
C ARG A 70 -18.15 -2.91 20.61
N GLN A 71 -18.97 -3.06 21.65
CA GLN A 71 -19.98 -4.12 21.75
C GLN A 71 -21.03 -3.98 20.64
N ALA A 72 -21.58 -2.79 20.45
CA ALA A 72 -22.52 -2.49 19.36
C ALA A 72 -21.93 -2.76 17.96
N SER A 73 -20.64 -2.48 17.76
CA SER A 73 -19.95 -2.77 16.50
C SER A 73 -19.77 -4.27 16.28
N ARG A 74 -19.48 -5.04 17.34
CA ARG A 74 -19.36 -6.50 17.28
C ARG A 74 -20.70 -7.16 16.97
N GLU A 75 -21.75 -6.74 17.66
CA GLU A 75 -23.12 -7.22 17.41
C GLU A 75 -23.55 -6.96 15.96
N ALA A 76 -23.32 -5.74 15.46
CA ALA A 76 -23.65 -5.38 14.08
C ALA A 76 -22.88 -6.20 13.02
N LEU A 77 -21.71 -6.74 13.36
CA LEU A 77 -20.87 -7.56 12.49
C LEU A 77 -21.04 -9.07 12.75
N GLY A 78 -21.90 -9.48 13.68
CA GLY A 78 -22.08 -10.89 14.06
C GLY A 78 -20.83 -11.49 14.74
N LEU A 79 -20.00 -10.67 15.38
CA LEU A 79 -18.79 -11.10 16.07
C LEU A 79 -19.08 -11.43 17.54
N PRO A 80 -18.32 -12.35 18.17
CA PRO A 80 -18.45 -12.63 19.60
C PRO A 80 -18.27 -11.37 20.45
N ALA A 81 -18.93 -11.29 21.61
CA ALA A 81 -18.78 -10.16 22.54
C ALA A 81 -17.32 -10.01 23.04
N GLU A 82 -16.69 -11.14 23.34
CA GLU A 82 -15.32 -11.22 23.86
C GLU A 82 -14.35 -11.90 22.88
N GLY A 83 -13.05 -11.87 23.20
CA GLY A 83 -12.02 -12.54 22.40
C GLY A 83 -11.37 -11.69 21.30
N LYS A 84 -10.36 -12.26 20.65
CA LYS A 84 -9.54 -11.57 19.65
C LYS A 84 -10.25 -11.56 18.30
N VAL A 85 -10.22 -10.40 17.63
CA VAL A 85 -10.70 -10.23 16.25
C VAL A 85 -9.49 -9.79 15.44
N LEU A 86 -9.19 -10.52 14.37
CA LEU A 86 -8.18 -10.17 13.40
C LEU A 86 -8.85 -9.62 12.15
N LEU A 87 -8.44 -8.43 11.71
CA LEU A 87 -8.97 -7.77 10.51
C LEU A 87 -7.89 -7.75 9.43
N CYS A 88 -8.17 -8.37 8.29
CA CYS A 88 -7.45 -8.14 7.04
C CYS A 88 -8.26 -7.16 6.19
N LEU A 89 -7.79 -5.91 6.06
CA LEU A 89 -8.50 -4.86 5.35
C LEU A 89 -7.82 -4.53 4.02
N GLY A 90 -8.57 -4.62 2.92
CA GLY A 90 -8.12 -4.21 1.60
C GLY A 90 -8.65 -5.11 0.48
N THR A 91 -8.25 -4.82 -0.76
CA THR A 91 -8.60 -5.65 -1.92
C THR A 91 -7.91 -7.01 -1.87
N LEU A 92 -8.63 -8.07 -2.18
CA LEU A 92 -8.08 -9.43 -2.32
C LEU A 92 -7.16 -9.49 -3.54
N ARG A 93 -5.84 -9.55 -3.31
CA ARG A 93 -4.82 -9.60 -4.37
C ARG A 93 -3.66 -10.52 -3.96
N PRO A 94 -3.04 -11.26 -4.90
CA PRO A 94 -1.97 -12.21 -4.57
C PRO A 94 -0.83 -11.61 -3.74
N TYR A 95 -0.34 -10.42 -4.12
CA TYR A 95 0.76 -9.75 -3.40
C TYR A 95 0.44 -9.36 -1.96
N LYS A 96 -0.83 -9.43 -1.53
CA LYS A 96 -1.24 -9.17 -0.15
C LYS A 96 -1.02 -10.38 0.78
N GLN A 97 -0.60 -11.52 0.24
CA GLN A 97 -0.23 -12.71 1.02
C GLN A 97 -1.34 -13.18 1.98
N ILE A 98 -2.60 -13.14 1.52
CA ILE A 98 -3.76 -13.50 2.35
C ILE A 98 -3.73 -14.98 2.74
N GLU A 99 -3.22 -15.85 1.86
CA GLU A 99 -3.02 -17.27 2.15
C GLU A 99 -2.06 -17.47 3.34
N ALA A 100 -0.91 -16.80 3.33
CA ALA A 100 0.04 -16.86 4.44
C ALA A 100 -0.55 -16.32 5.76
N LEU A 101 -1.44 -15.32 5.68
CA LEU A 101 -2.17 -14.83 6.85
C LEU A 101 -3.13 -15.90 7.40
N LEU A 102 -3.85 -16.61 6.53
CA LEU A 102 -4.77 -17.68 6.93
C LEU A 102 -4.00 -18.86 7.54
N ASP A 103 -2.87 -19.25 6.95
CA ASP A 103 -2.01 -20.32 7.47
C ASP A 103 -1.49 -19.99 8.87
N ALA A 104 -1.08 -18.74 9.10
CA ALA A 104 -0.66 -18.28 10.42
C ALA A 104 -1.82 -18.22 11.41
N PHE A 105 -3.01 -17.80 10.97
CA PHE A 105 -4.19 -17.73 11.81
C PHE A 105 -4.67 -19.12 12.26
N ALA A 106 -4.58 -20.13 11.40
CA ALA A 106 -4.93 -21.50 11.74
C ALA A 106 -4.02 -22.14 12.81
N GLN A 107 -2.89 -21.50 13.14
CA GLN A 107 -1.94 -21.96 14.16
C GLN A 107 -2.10 -21.24 15.52
N LEU A 108 -3.06 -20.32 15.65
CA LEU A 108 -3.38 -19.59 16.88
C LEU A 108 -4.41 -20.31 17.73
#